data_AF-A0A2J7VHM1-F1
#
_entry.id   AF-A0A2J7VHM1-F1
#
_cell.length_a   1.000
_cell.length_b   1.000
_cell.length_c   1.000
_cell.angle_alpha   90.00
_cell.angle_beta   90.00
_cell.angle_gamma   90.00
#
_symmetry.space_group_name_H-M   'P 1'
#
loop_
_entity.id
_entity.type
_entity.pdbx_description
1 polymer ?
#
loop_
_entity_poly.entity_id
_entity_poly.type
_entity_poly.pdbx_seq_one_letter_code
_entity_poly.pdbx_strand_id
1 'polypeptide(L)'
;MFQLILTVMAIALASALVMVSINYLPAWRGAARDVEQQVRTALPQLEEAYDAATRAAGGVPPAVLAASDGGFSAQFLPLLRFAPAAPAGYVWTYGQHGDDGSRYANLNYFCLAPTRAGLQGVGRGLYRGVSAFSRDQAFVNTSCGATVTQAAPSNWNAAPARAVTFYVAYTPGVNR
;
A
#
# COMPACT_ATOMS: atom_id res chain seq x y z
N MET A 1 3.92 -34.34 47.30
CA MET A 1 4.22 -32.90 47.42
C MET A 1 5.21 -32.40 46.36
N PHE A 2 6.36 -33.07 46.17
CA PHE A 2 7.38 -32.66 45.18
C PHE A 2 6.86 -32.55 43.73
N GLN A 3 5.99 -33.49 43.32
CA GLN A 3 5.33 -33.49 42.01
C GLN A 3 4.46 -32.25 41.75
N LEU A 4 3.85 -31.69 42.79
CA LEU A 4 2.96 -30.52 42.70
C LEU A 4 3.77 -29.22 42.59
N ILE A 5 4.95 -29.17 43.21
CA ILE A 5 5.89 -28.04 43.08
C ILE A 5 6.45 -27.98 41.66
N LEU A 6 6.83 -29.13 41.09
CA LEU A 6 7.35 -29.21 39.72
C LEU A 6 6.31 -28.77 38.67
N THR A 7 5.05 -29.17 38.83
CA THR A 7 3.99 -28.74 37.89
C THR A 7 3.69 -27.25 37.99
N VAL A 8 3.65 -26.68 39.19
CA VAL A 8 3.45 -25.23 39.38
C VAL A 8 4.62 -24.44 38.78
N MET A 9 5.87 -24.89 38.99
CA MET A 9 7.04 -24.25 38.37
C MET A 9 7.01 -24.34 36.84
N ALA A 10 6.62 -25.48 36.27
CA ALA A 10 6.53 -25.63 34.82
C ALA A 10 5.48 -24.69 34.20
N ILE A 11 4.31 -24.54 34.84
CA ILE A 11 3.27 -23.61 34.39
C ILE A 11 3.72 -22.15 34.53
N ALA A 12 4.40 -21.80 35.62
CA ALA A 12 4.95 -20.47 35.83
C ALA A 12 6.03 -20.11 34.78
N LEU A 13 6.90 -21.06 34.43
CA LEU A 13 7.93 -20.85 33.41
C LEU A 13 7.34 -20.70 32.00
N ALA A 14 6.37 -21.56 31.66
CA ALA A 14 5.69 -21.49 30.37
C ALA A 14 4.91 -20.16 30.21
N SER A 15 4.19 -19.74 31.24
CA SER A 15 3.46 -18.46 31.22
C SER A 15 4.39 -17.25 31.15
N ALA A 16 5.53 -17.27 31.87
CA ALA A 16 6.56 -16.22 31.76
C ALA A 16 7.14 -16.14 30.35
N LEU A 17 7.47 -17.28 29.73
CA LEU A 17 7.96 -17.33 28.34
C LEU A 17 6.94 -16.77 27.35
N VAL A 18 5.65 -17.08 27.51
CA VAL A 18 4.58 -16.54 26.65
C VAL A 18 4.44 -15.03 26.84
N MET A 19 4.45 -14.53 28.09
CA MET A 19 4.31 -13.09 28.37
C MET A 19 5.50 -12.29 27.84
N VAL A 20 6.72 -12.83 27.99
CA VAL A 20 7.94 -12.27 27.38
C VAL A 20 7.78 -12.25 25.86
N SER A 21 7.35 -13.35 25.24
CA SER A 21 7.15 -13.42 23.78
C SER A 21 6.17 -12.36 23.26
N ILE A 22 5.08 -12.09 24.01
CA ILE A 22 4.08 -11.08 23.66
C ILE A 22 4.66 -9.66 23.78
N ASN A 23 5.39 -9.37 24.87
CA ASN A 23 6.00 -8.05 25.07
C ASN A 23 7.13 -7.75 24.08
N TYR A 24 7.83 -8.78 23.59
CA TYR A 24 8.89 -8.61 22.58
C TYR A 24 8.36 -8.49 21.15
N LEU A 25 7.09 -8.80 20.90
CA LEU A 25 6.49 -8.50 19.60
C LEU A 25 6.13 -7.02 19.54
N PRO A 26 6.76 -6.24 18.63
CA PRO A 26 6.42 -4.84 18.52
C PRO A 26 4.95 -4.70 18.12
N ALA A 27 4.19 -3.88 18.84
CA ALA A 27 2.76 -3.66 18.62
C ALA A 27 2.42 -3.26 17.16
N TRP A 28 3.37 -2.68 16.44
CA TRP A 28 3.22 -2.30 15.03
C TRP A 28 3.27 -3.46 14.04
N ARG A 29 3.70 -4.66 14.44
CA ARG A 29 3.96 -5.79 13.52
C ARG A 29 2.70 -6.32 12.86
N GLY A 30 1.57 -6.38 13.59
CA GLY A 30 0.28 -6.77 13.04
C GLY A 30 -0.17 -5.81 11.95
N ALA A 31 -0.27 -4.51 12.30
CA ALA A 31 -0.64 -3.46 11.35
C ALA A 31 0.28 -3.43 10.11
N ALA A 32 1.58 -3.66 10.26
CA ALA A 32 2.49 -3.71 9.13
C ALA A 32 2.21 -4.88 8.17
N ARG A 33 1.82 -6.05 8.69
CA ARG A 33 1.44 -7.21 7.86
C ARG A 33 0.11 -6.97 7.14
N ASP A 34 -0.87 -6.42 7.84
CA ASP A 34 -2.18 -6.14 7.25
C ASP A 34 -2.05 -5.14 6.10
N VAL A 35 -1.27 -4.08 6.31
CA VAL A 35 -0.99 -3.06 5.29
C VAL A 35 -0.20 -3.64 4.11
N GLU A 36 0.80 -4.48 4.39
CA GLU A 36 1.55 -5.18 3.35
C GLU A 36 0.62 -6.03 2.46
N GLN A 37 -0.27 -6.79 3.08
CA GLN A 37 -1.25 -7.62 2.37
C GLN A 37 -2.24 -6.77 1.57
N GLN A 38 -2.78 -5.70 2.17
CA GLN A 38 -3.68 -4.77 1.49
C GLN A 38 -3.04 -4.18 0.24
N VAL A 39 -1.81 -3.69 0.31
CA VAL A 39 -1.11 -3.13 -0.86
C VAL A 39 -0.86 -4.19 -1.93
N ARG A 40 -0.39 -5.39 -1.53
CA ARG A 40 -0.11 -6.48 -2.47
C ARG A 40 -1.36 -6.96 -3.21
N THR A 41 -2.52 -6.94 -2.56
CA THR A 41 -3.79 -7.33 -3.19
C THR A 41 -4.44 -6.19 -3.97
N ALA A 42 -4.35 -4.96 -3.48
CA ALA A 42 -5.02 -3.80 -4.08
C ALA A 42 -4.41 -3.38 -5.42
N LEU A 43 -3.08 -3.25 -5.50
CA LEU A 43 -2.44 -2.68 -6.69
C LEU A 43 -2.69 -3.50 -7.99
N PRO A 44 -2.63 -4.85 -7.98
CA PRO A 44 -3.00 -5.64 -9.15
C PRO A 44 -4.47 -5.46 -9.55
N GLN A 45 -5.38 -5.41 -8.58
CA GLN A 45 -6.82 -5.18 -8.86
C GLN A 45 -7.06 -3.81 -9.50
N LEU A 46 -6.30 -2.79 -9.08
CA LEU A 46 -6.35 -1.46 -9.68
C LEU A 46 -5.79 -1.44 -11.11
N GLU A 47 -4.69 -2.16 -11.36
CA GLU A 47 -4.14 -2.35 -12.71
C GLU A 47 -5.18 -3.02 -13.63
N GLU A 48 -5.81 -4.12 -13.17
CA GLU A 48 -6.85 -4.82 -13.92
C GLU A 48 -8.07 -3.94 -14.20
N ALA A 49 -8.52 -3.16 -13.22
CA ALA A 49 -9.63 -2.22 -13.40
C ALA A 49 -9.28 -1.13 -14.40
N TYR A 50 -8.05 -0.63 -14.40
CA TYR A 50 -7.56 0.32 -15.39
C TYR A 50 -7.51 -0.26 -16.80
N ASP A 51 -7.00 -1.48 -16.95
CA ASP A 51 -6.98 -2.16 -18.23
C ASP A 51 -8.39 -2.48 -18.75
N ALA A 52 -9.32 -2.83 -17.87
CA ALA A 52 -10.71 -3.06 -18.22
C ALA A 52 -11.39 -1.75 -18.65
N ALA A 53 -11.19 -0.65 -17.91
CA ALA A 53 -11.73 0.67 -18.26
C ALA A 53 -11.19 1.15 -19.60
N THR A 54 -9.88 1.04 -19.80
CA THR A 54 -9.20 1.45 -21.03
C THR A 54 -9.67 0.62 -22.22
N ARG A 55 -9.84 -0.69 -22.05
CA ARG A 55 -10.40 -1.57 -23.10
C ARG A 55 -11.85 -1.23 -23.44
N ALA A 56 -12.69 -0.99 -22.42
CA ALA A 56 -14.08 -0.60 -22.63
C ALA A 56 -14.21 0.74 -23.38
N ALA A 57 -13.23 1.65 -23.19
CA ALA A 57 -13.12 2.92 -23.89
C ALA A 57 -12.33 2.84 -25.22
N GLY A 58 -12.13 1.65 -25.78
CA GLY A 58 -11.50 1.48 -27.10
C GLY A 58 -10.00 1.79 -27.13
N GLY A 59 -9.30 1.59 -26.01
CA GLY A 59 -7.86 1.86 -25.88
C GLY A 59 -7.53 3.26 -25.38
N VAL A 60 -8.54 4.08 -25.06
CA VAL A 60 -8.35 5.41 -24.46
C VAL A 60 -8.35 5.28 -22.94
N PRO A 61 -7.26 5.64 -22.24
CA PRO A 61 -7.22 5.62 -20.79
C PRO A 61 -8.28 6.52 -20.14
N PRO A 62 -8.80 6.17 -18.94
CA PRO A 62 -9.62 7.08 -18.16
C PRO A 62 -8.92 8.42 -17.93
N ALA A 63 -9.60 9.53 -18.19
CA ALA A 63 -9.04 10.86 -17.96
C ALA A 63 -9.05 11.21 -16.47
N VAL A 64 -8.00 11.86 -15.97
CA VAL A 64 -7.99 12.40 -14.60
C VAL A 64 -9.06 13.48 -14.48
N LEU A 65 -9.90 13.38 -13.45
CA LEU A 65 -10.99 14.33 -13.19
C LEU A 65 -10.56 15.40 -12.19
N ALA A 66 -11.20 16.58 -12.26
CA ALA A 66 -11.04 17.67 -11.29
C ALA A 66 -11.78 17.37 -9.96
N ALA A 67 -11.50 16.21 -9.38
CA ALA A 67 -12.01 15.74 -8.08
C ALA A 67 -10.85 15.52 -7.10
N SER A 68 -11.13 15.52 -5.80
CA SER A 68 -10.08 15.36 -4.77
C SER A 68 -9.34 14.02 -4.83
N ASP A 69 -9.97 12.99 -5.41
CA ASP A 69 -9.39 11.67 -5.64
C ASP A 69 -8.96 11.46 -7.10
N GLY A 70 -8.93 12.53 -7.90
CA GLY A 70 -8.61 12.52 -9.33
C GLY A 70 -9.55 11.71 -10.21
N GLY A 71 -10.75 11.36 -9.71
CA GLY A 71 -11.73 10.55 -10.44
C GLY A 71 -11.73 9.07 -10.06
N PHE A 72 -10.91 8.67 -9.09
CA PHE A 72 -10.83 7.29 -8.61
C PHE A 72 -12.22 6.68 -8.34
N SER A 73 -13.02 7.38 -7.53
CA SER A 73 -14.32 6.90 -7.09
C SER A 73 -15.33 6.84 -8.23
N ALA A 74 -15.29 7.80 -9.14
CA ALA A 74 -16.24 7.88 -10.25
C ALA A 74 -15.94 6.85 -11.36
N GLN A 75 -14.66 6.57 -11.62
CA GLN A 75 -14.24 5.78 -12.78
C GLN A 75 -13.96 4.31 -12.45
N PHE A 76 -13.41 4.01 -11.26
CA PHE A 76 -12.91 2.67 -10.96
C PHE A 76 -13.77 1.90 -9.96
N LEU A 77 -14.42 2.57 -9.00
CA LEU A 77 -15.30 1.87 -8.05
C LEU A 77 -16.46 1.10 -8.72
N PRO A 78 -17.10 1.62 -9.79
CA PRO A 78 -18.14 0.87 -10.50
C PRO A 78 -17.61 -0.44 -11.10
N LEU A 79 -16.32 -0.49 -11.47
CA LEU A 79 -15.67 -1.66 -12.08
C LEU A 79 -15.22 -2.67 -11.02
N LEU A 80 -14.81 -2.19 -9.85
CA LEU A 80 -14.18 -3.02 -8.81
C LEU A 80 -15.17 -3.85 -7.99
N ARG A 81 -16.50 -3.58 -8.05
CA ARG A 81 -17.58 -4.10 -7.17
C ARG A 81 -17.38 -3.84 -5.67
N PHE A 82 -16.16 -4.05 -5.15
CA PHE A 82 -15.68 -3.64 -3.85
C PHE A 82 -14.37 -2.86 -4.02
N ALA A 83 -14.32 -1.63 -3.50
CA ALA A 83 -13.09 -0.85 -3.47
C ALA A 83 -12.01 -1.63 -2.72
N PRO A 84 -10.77 -1.74 -3.24
CA PRO A 84 -9.67 -2.23 -2.44
C PRO A 84 -9.50 -1.31 -1.23
N ALA A 85 -9.59 -1.88 -0.03
CA ALA A 85 -9.53 -1.10 1.20
C ALA A 85 -8.17 -0.39 1.33
N ALA A 86 -8.22 0.95 1.40
CA ALA A 86 -7.03 1.73 1.71
C ALA A 86 -6.59 1.47 3.16
N PRO A 87 -5.28 1.35 3.42
CA PRO A 87 -4.75 1.33 4.78
C PRO A 87 -5.26 2.48 5.64
N ALA A 88 -5.42 2.24 6.95
CA ALA A 88 -5.98 3.23 7.87
C ALA A 88 -5.15 4.53 7.88
N GLY A 89 -5.79 5.65 7.51
CA GLY A 89 -5.12 6.96 7.38
C GLY A 89 -4.58 7.25 5.98
N TYR A 90 -5.03 6.48 4.99
CA TYR A 90 -4.74 6.69 3.58
C TYR A 90 -6.02 6.65 2.74
N VAL A 91 -5.95 7.23 1.55
CA VAL A 91 -7.00 7.17 0.54
C VAL A 91 -6.38 6.84 -0.81
N TRP A 92 -7.14 6.15 -1.65
CA TRP A 92 -6.79 5.97 -3.04
C TRP A 92 -7.15 7.22 -3.83
N THR A 93 -6.22 7.65 -4.66
CA THR A 93 -6.39 8.73 -5.62
C THR A 93 -5.88 8.25 -6.97
N TYR A 94 -6.45 8.79 -8.04
CA TYR A 94 -6.01 8.58 -9.41
C TYR A 94 -5.34 9.85 -9.92
N GLY A 95 -4.35 9.71 -10.80
CA GLY A 95 -3.66 10.87 -11.34
C GLY A 95 -2.86 10.53 -12.59
N GLN A 96 -2.27 11.57 -13.17
CA GLN A 96 -1.42 11.48 -14.33
C GLN A 96 -0.14 12.25 -14.03
N HIS A 97 0.99 11.68 -14.43
CA HIS A 97 2.27 12.37 -14.33
C HIS A 97 2.34 13.47 -15.36
N GLY A 98 2.93 14.61 -14.96
CA GLY A 98 3.10 15.73 -15.86
C GLY A 98 3.95 15.35 -17.08
N ASP A 99 3.77 16.09 -18.17
CA ASP A 99 4.62 15.96 -19.35
C ASP A 99 5.98 16.61 -19.09
N ASP A 100 6.88 15.86 -18.45
CA ASP A 100 8.22 16.30 -18.05
C ASP A 100 9.34 15.70 -18.92
N GLY A 101 8.98 15.00 -20.01
CA GLY A 101 9.91 14.31 -20.89
C GLY A 101 10.60 13.09 -20.27
N SER A 102 10.25 12.70 -19.03
CA SER A 102 10.75 11.47 -18.43
C SER A 102 10.04 10.24 -19.02
N ARG A 103 10.54 9.04 -18.71
CA ARG A 103 9.85 7.79 -19.08
C ARG A 103 8.45 7.62 -18.45
N TYR A 104 8.12 8.47 -17.48
CA TYR A 104 6.82 8.49 -16.81
C TYR A 104 5.89 9.57 -17.35
N ALA A 105 6.37 10.42 -18.26
CA ALA A 105 5.58 11.51 -18.84
C ALA A 105 4.25 10.99 -19.37
N ASN A 106 3.16 11.64 -18.97
CA ASN A 106 1.78 11.30 -19.34
C ASN A 106 1.29 9.92 -18.89
N LEU A 107 2.06 9.15 -18.10
CA LEU A 107 1.58 7.89 -17.53
C LEU A 107 0.58 8.16 -16.42
N ASN A 108 -0.46 7.34 -16.38
CA ASN A 108 -1.43 7.34 -15.32
C ASN A 108 -0.91 6.55 -14.12
N TYR A 109 -1.34 6.94 -12.93
CA TYR A 109 -0.97 6.26 -11.71
C TYR A 109 -2.14 6.18 -10.73
N PHE A 110 -2.13 5.13 -9.93
CA PHE A 110 -2.86 5.11 -8.67
C PHE A 110 -1.91 5.54 -7.56
N CYS A 111 -2.40 6.39 -6.67
CA CYS A 111 -1.65 6.81 -5.52
C CYS A 111 -2.41 6.50 -4.24
N LEU A 112 -1.71 5.93 -3.28
CA LEU A 112 -2.17 5.82 -1.91
C LEU A 112 -1.67 7.05 -1.14
N ALA A 113 -2.52 8.07 -1.03
CA ALA A 113 -2.20 9.35 -0.41
C ALA A 113 -2.51 9.33 1.09
N PRO A 114 -1.63 9.85 1.96
CA PRO A 114 -1.90 9.93 3.39
C PRO A 114 -2.93 11.02 3.70
N THR A 115 -3.91 10.71 4.57
CA THR A 115 -4.90 11.68 5.09
C THR A 115 -4.58 12.16 6.51
N ARG A 116 -3.64 11.50 7.17
CA ARG A 116 -3.15 11.85 8.52
C ARG A 116 -1.69 11.44 8.67
N ALA A 117 -1.06 11.87 9.76
CA ALA A 117 0.30 11.45 10.10
C ALA A 117 0.41 9.91 10.14
N GLY A 118 1.51 9.39 9.58
CA GLY A 118 1.70 7.96 9.38
C GLY A 118 1.97 7.22 10.69
N LEU A 119 1.23 6.14 10.95
CA LEU A 119 1.55 5.21 12.04
C LEU A 119 2.74 4.33 11.62
N GLN A 120 3.65 4.04 12.56
CA GLN A 120 4.86 3.25 12.31
C GLN A 120 4.57 1.90 11.61
N GLY A 121 3.50 1.21 12.02
CA GLY A 121 3.10 -0.06 11.40
C GLY A 121 2.71 0.12 9.94
N VAL A 122 1.93 1.16 9.63
CA VAL A 122 1.48 1.43 8.26
C VAL A 122 2.66 1.76 7.37
N GLY A 123 3.52 2.69 7.77
CA GLY A 123 4.70 3.05 6.97
C GLY A 123 5.59 1.84 6.66
N ARG A 124 5.90 1.01 7.66
CA ARG A 124 6.69 -0.22 7.45
C ARG A 124 5.98 -1.21 6.52
N GLY A 125 4.67 -1.36 6.66
CA GLY A 125 3.85 -2.22 5.81
C GLY A 125 3.84 -1.75 4.36
N LEU A 126 3.74 -0.45 4.10
CA LEU A 126 3.77 0.12 2.75
C LEU A 126 5.09 -0.20 2.04
N TYR A 127 6.24 0.04 2.69
CA TYR A 127 7.55 -0.27 2.09
C TYR A 127 7.71 -1.76 1.76
N ARG A 128 7.19 -2.65 2.62
CA ARG A 128 7.20 -4.09 2.37
C ARG A 128 6.24 -4.49 1.25
N GLY A 129 5.03 -3.93 1.24
CA GLY A 129 4.04 -4.18 0.19
C GLY A 129 4.55 -3.75 -1.17
N VAL A 130 5.10 -2.53 -1.26
CA VAL A 130 5.67 -1.98 -2.50
C VAL A 130 6.88 -2.77 -3.01
N SER A 131 7.68 -3.35 -2.12
CA SER A 131 8.82 -4.18 -2.51
C SER A 131 8.46 -5.45 -3.30
N ALA A 132 7.18 -5.83 -3.34
CA ALA A 132 6.68 -6.92 -4.18
C ALA A 132 6.57 -6.56 -5.66
N PHE A 133 6.58 -5.26 -5.99
CA PHE A 133 6.40 -4.74 -7.34
C PHE A 133 7.73 -4.31 -7.94
N SER A 134 7.76 -4.13 -9.27
CA SER A 134 8.94 -3.62 -9.96
C SER A 134 9.32 -2.24 -9.42
N ARG A 135 10.64 -2.01 -9.27
CA ARG A 135 11.19 -0.71 -8.84
C ARG A 135 10.85 0.43 -9.80
N ASP A 136 10.49 0.10 -11.03
CA ASP A 136 10.11 1.06 -12.05
C ASP A 136 8.59 1.31 -12.09
N GLN A 137 7.80 0.52 -11.37
CA GLN A 137 6.33 0.57 -11.37
C GLN A 137 5.79 1.23 -10.09
N ALA A 138 6.43 1.00 -8.95
CA ALA A 138 5.93 1.45 -7.65
C ALA A 138 6.97 2.27 -6.87
N PHE A 139 6.55 3.43 -6.37
CA PHE A 139 7.38 4.41 -5.69
C PHE A 139 6.82 4.82 -4.34
N VAL A 140 7.70 5.00 -3.34
CA VAL A 140 7.30 5.52 -2.02
C VAL A 140 7.96 6.87 -1.77
N ASN A 141 7.18 7.94 -1.61
CA ASN A 141 7.69 9.32 -1.47
C ASN A 141 6.75 10.19 -0.63
N THR A 142 7.00 11.50 -0.49
CA THR A 142 6.12 12.45 0.22
C THR A 142 4.90 12.87 -0.59
N SER A 143 4.91 12.69 -1.91
CA SER A 143 3.85 13.10 -2.82
C SER A 143 3.48 12.01 -3.81
N CYS A 144 2.26 12.08 -4.33
CA CYS A 144 1.81 11.29 -5.48
C CYS A 144 2.54 11.72 -6.76
N GLY A 145 2.61 10.83 -7.75
CA GLY A 145 3.34 11.08 -9.01
C GLY A 145 4.86 11.06 -8.84
N ALA A 146 5.38 10.52 -7.74
CA ALA A 146 6.81 10.42 -7.56
C ALA A 146 7.40 9.33 -8.46
N THR A 147 8.56 9.61 -9.05
CA THR A 147 9.32 8.70 -9.93
C THR A 147 10.56 8.13 -9.26
N VAL A 148 10.75 8.44 -7.98
CA VAL A 148 11.88 7.99 -7.15
C VAL A 148 11.36 7.61 -5.77
N THR A 149 11.84 6.46 -5.27
CA THR A 149 11.54 6.00 -3.92
C THR A 149 12.50 6.63 -2.92
N GLN A 150 11.97 7.28 -1.89
CA GLN A 150 12.74 7.73 -0.75
C GLN A 150 13.04 6.54 0.18
N ALA A 151 14.26 6.46 0.69
CA ALA A 151 14.66 5.42 1.63
C ALA A 151 13.75 5.39 2.86
N ALA A 152 13.56 4.18 3.42
CA ALA A 152 12.84 4.02 4.66
C ALA A 152 13.49 4.86 5.78
N PRO A 153 12.71 5.62 6.57
CA PRO A 153 13.26 6.43 7.63
C PRO A 153 13.88 5.56 8.73
N SER A 154 14.96 6.05 9.33
CA SER A 154 15.58 5.43 10.51
C SER A 154 14.67 5.49 11.73
N ASN A 155 13.85 6.55 11.85
CA ASN A 155 12.84 6.73 12.88
C ASN A 155 11.45 6.97 12.28
N TRP A 156 10.53 6.03 12.49
CA TRP A 156 9.16 6.08 11.96
C TRP A 156 8.22 6.97 12.76
N ASN A 157 8.56 7.32 14.00
CA ASN A 157 7.69 8.13 14.87
C ASN A 157 7.78 9.63 14.53
N ALA A 158 8.88 10.05 13.90
CA ALA A 158 9.12 11.44 13.48
C ALA A 158 9.10 11.61 11.96
N ALA A 159 8.91 10.53 11.21
CA ALA A 159 8.90 10.58 9.76
C ALA A 159 7.56 11.13 9.22
N PRO A 160 7.58 11.96 8.17
CA PRO A 160 6.34 12.34 7.50
C PRO A 160 5.67 11.11 6.88
N ALA A 161 4.34 11.16 6.77
CA ALA A 161 3.59 10.13 6.06
C ALA A 161 4.07 10.04 4.61
N ARG A 162 4.08 8.81 4.05
CA ARG A 162 4.61 8.55 2.71
C ARG A 162 3.50 8.11 1.79
N ALA A 163 3.33 8.80 0.67
CA ALA A 163 2.49 8.36 -0.42
C ALA A 163 3.14 7.18 -1.17
N VAL A 164 2.31 6.28 -1.67
CA VAL A 164 2.73 5.22 -2.60
C VAL A 164 2.17 5.53 -3.97
N THR A 165 3.03 5.73 -4.97
CA THR A 165 2.63 5.90 -6.38
C THR A 165 2.83 4.59 -7.10
N PHE A 166 1.82 4.14 -7.86
CA PHE A 166 1.86 2.94 -8.68
C PHE A 166 1.46 3.31 -10.11
N TYR A 167 2.43 3.27 -11.02
CA TYR A 167 2.23 3.59 -12.42
C TYR A 167 1.57 2.43 -13.16
N VAL A 168 0.58 2.78 -13.98
CA VAL A 168 -0.12 1.85 -14.86
C VAL A 168 0.10 2.24 -16.31
N ALA A 169 0.35 1.24 -17.14
CA ALA A 169 0.52 1.40 -18.58
C ALA A 169 -0.34 0.36 -19.28
N TYR A 170 -1.23 0.82 -20.15
CA TYR A 170 -2.03 -0.07 -20.99
C TYR A 170 -1.22 -0.44 -22.23
N THR A 171 -1.03 -1.74 -22.47
CA THR A 171 -0.45 -2.25 -23.71
C THR A 171 -1.55 -2.96 -24.50
N PRO A 172 -1.99 -2.41 -25.66
CA PRO A 172 -3.03 -3.04 -26.47
C PRO A 172 -2.66 -4.49 -26.85
N GLY A 173 -3.62 -5.41 -26.75
CA GLY A 173 -3.46 -6.79 -27.18
C GLY A 173 -2.71 -7.73 -26.24
N VAL A 174 -2.24 -7.24 -25.08
CA VAL A 174 -1.67 -8.10 -24.03
C VAL A 174 -2.79 -8.53 -23.10
N ASN A 175 -3.25 -9.78 -23.22
CA ASN A 175 -4.02 -10.43 -22.17
C ASN A 175 -3.00 -11.04 -21.18
N ARG A 176 -2.94 -10.50 -19.96
CA ARG A 176 -2.19 -11.12 -18.87
C ARG A 176 -3.06 -12.13 -18.12
#